data_AF-A0AAD9PSW8-F1
#
_entry.id   AF-A0AAD9PSW8-F1
#
_cell.length_a   1.000
_cell.length_b   1.000
_cell.length_c   1.000
_cell.angle_alpha   90.00
_cell.angle_beta   90.00
_cell.angle_gamma   90.00
#
_symmetry.space_group_name_H-M   'P 1'
#
loop_
_entity.id
_entity.type
_entity.pdbx_description
1 polymer ?
#
loop_
_entity_poly.entity_id
_entity_poly.type
_entity_poly.pdbx_seq_one_letter_code
_entity_poly.pdbx_strand_id
1 'polypeptide(L)'
;EKKREIGNNLYTKGDYSGAISSYQKAIKYLSSSVSEEVQSLQMKCWNNMAAAQLKIKAYSAAEKSCSQVLQVDPENVLAGKGETENALVYIKKADQLDPGNKV
;
A
#
# COMPACT_ATOMS: atom_id res chain seq x y z
N GLU A 1 5.29 7.67 -12.95
CA GLU A 1 6.49 7.04 -12.34
C GLU A 1 7.23 7.92 -11.34
N LYS A 2 7.64 9.17 -11.69
CA LYS A 2 8.38 10.09 -10.80
C LYS A 2 7.87 10.19 -9.34
N LYS A 3 6.55 10.24 -9.11
CA LYS A 3 5.97 10.32 -7.75
C LYS A 3 6.16 9.06 -6.91
N ARG A 4 6.16 7.89 -7.56
CA ARG A 4 6.43 6.60 -6.90
C ARG A 4 7.90 6.50 -6.49
N GLU A 5 8.81 6.98 -7.34
CA GLU A 5 10.25 6.99 -7.04
C GLU A 5 10.60 7.92 -5.87
N ILE A 6 9.92 9.06 -5.76
CA ILE A 6 10.03 9.95 -4.59
C ILE A 6 9.58 9.21 -3.32
N GLY A 7 8.45 8.50 -3.37
CA GLY A 7 7.98 7.66 -2.27
C GLY A 7 8.99 6.58 -1.87
N ASN A 8 9.61 5.91 -2.86
CA ASN A 8 10.64 4.91 -2.59
C ASN A 8 11.87 5.52 -1.93
N ASN A 9 12.31 6.71 -2.37
CA ASN A 9 13.45 7.41 -1.78
C ASN A 9 13.18 7.84 -0.32
N LEU A 10 11.96 8.30 -0.04
CA LEU A 10 11.54 8.63 1.33
C LEU A 10 11.46 7.38 2.21
N TYR A 11 10.95 6.27 1.66
CA TYR A 11 10.90 4.98 2.35
C TYR A 11 12.30 4.47 2.72
N THR A 12 13.27 4.55 1.80
CA THR A 12 14.66 4.13 2.09
C THR A 12 15.37 5.07 3.07
N LYS A 13 14.95 6.34 3.14
CA LYS A 13 15.42 7.30 4.14
C LYS A 13 14.77 7.13 5.53
N GLY A 14 13.77 6.25 5.65
CA GLY A 14 13.02 6.05 6.88
C GLY A 14 11.91 7.08 7.12
N ASP A 15 11.68 8.02 6.19
CA ASP A 15 10.54 8.93 6.23
C ASP A 15 9.31 8.25 5.62
N TYR A 16 8.71 7.36 6.41
CA TYR A 16 7.54 6.59 6.01
C TYR A 16 6.31 7.47 5.82
N SER A 17 6.13 8.50 6.64
CA SER A 17 5.00 9.44 6.55
C SER A 17 5.03 10.24 5.24
N GLY A 18 6.21 10.74 4.85
CA GLY A 18 6.41 11.40 3.56
C GLY A 18 6.25 10.44 2.38
N ALA A 19 6.71 9.19 2.53
CA ALA A 19 6.52 8.15 1.53
C ALA A 19 5.02 7.86 1.28
N ILE A 20 4.23 7.69 2.34
CA ILE A 20 2.77 7.48 2.27
C ILE A 20 2.09 8.62 1.51
N SER A 21 2.38 9.87 1.86
CA SER A 21 1.78 11.03 1.18
C SER A 21 2.12 11.07 -0.32
N SER A 22 3.36 10.68 -0.66
CA SER A 22 3.82 10.61 -2.04
C SER A 22 3.11 9.50 -2.84
N TYR A 23 2.97 8.31 -2.26
CA TYR A 23 2.22 7.21 -2.87
C TYR A 23 0.74 7.56 -3.04
N GLN A 24 0.10 8.18 -2.04
CA GLN A 24 -1.30 8.59 -2.12
C GLN A 24 -1.55 9.59 -3.27
N LYS A 25 -0.62 10.55 -3.46
CA LYS A 25 -0.66 11.47 -4.61
C LYS A 25 -0.41 10.75 -5.93
N ALA A 26 0.46 9.75 -5.96
CA ALA A 26 0.69 8.94 -7.15
C ALA A 26 -0.59 8.16 -7.53
N ILE A 27 -1.20 7.49 -6.56
CA ILE A 27 -2.46 6.73 -6.73
C ILE A 27 -3.57 7.65 -7.27
N LYS A 28 -3.77 8.84 -6.69
CA LYS A 28 -4.79 9.79 -7.15
C LYS A 28 -4.58 10.26 -8.60
N TYR A 29 -3.33 10.33 -9.03
CA TYR A 29 -3.00 10.66 -10.42
C TYR A 29 -3.15 9.48 -11.37
N LEU A 30 -3.00 8.25 -10.87
CA LEU A 30 -3.17 7.03 -11.66
C LEU A 30 -4.65 6.65 -11.77
N SER A 31 -5.47 6.95 -10.75
CA SER A 31 -6.92 6.65 -10.74
C SER A 31 -7.72 7.40 -11.81
N SER A 32 -7.14 8.39 -12.49
CA SER A 32 -7.77 9.08 -13.63
C SER A 32 -7.64 8.31 -14.95
N SER A 33 -6.87 7.22 -14.99
CA SER A 33 -6.66 6.43 -16.21
C SER A 33 -6.92 4.95 -15.93
N VAL A 34 -7.66 4.31 -16.84
CA VAL A 34 -8.15 2.92 -16.71
C VAL A 34 -7.32 1.91 -17.50
N SER A 35 -6.22 2.32 -18.13
CA SER A 35 -5.34 1.41 -18.86
C SER A 35 -4.72 0.37 -17.92
N GLU A 36 -4.62 -0.88 -18.36
CA GLU A 36 -4.04 -1.99 -17.59
C GLU A 36 -2.62 -1.67 -17.05
N GLU A 37 -1.79 -0.99 -17.84
CA GLU A 37 -0.47 -0.51 -17.41
C GLU A 37 -0.56 0.45 -16.20
N VAL A 38 -1.55 1.34 -16.21
CA VAL A 38 -1.77 2.31 -15.12
C VAL A 38 -2.30 1.60 -13.89
N GLN A 39 -3.19 0.63 -14.05
CA GLN A 39 -3.68 -0.20 -12.95
C GLN A 39 -2.54 -0.99 -12.29
N SER A 40 -1.65 -1.59 -13.09
CA SER A 40 -0.44 -2.27 -12.58
C SER A 40 0.45 -1.34 -11.75
N LEU A 41 0.66 -0.10 -12.22
CA LEU A 41 1.41 0.92 -11.48
C LEU A 41 0.69 1.37 -10.20
N GLN A 42 -0.63 1.47 -10.25
CA GLN A 42 -1.46 1.87 -9.12
C GLN A 42 -1.39 0.83 -8.00
N MET A 43 -1.49 -0.46 -8.33
CA MET A 43 -1.35 -1.57 -7.38
C MET A 43 0.02 -1.57 -6.69
N LYS A 44 1.10 -1.36 -7.44
CA LYS A 44 2.46 -1.21 -6.87
C LYS A 44 2.55 -0.05 -5.89
N CYS A 45 1.87 1.07 -6.17
CA CYS A 45 1.84 2.21 -5.25
C CYS A 45 1.07 1.90 -3.96
N TRP A 46 -0.05 1.19 -4.05
CA TRP A 46 -0.81 0.74 -2.88
C TRP A 46 -0.01 -0.23 -2.01
N ASN A 47 0.69 -1.21 -2.60
CA ASN A 47 1.55 -2.13 -1.86
C ASN A 47 2.68 -1.40 -1.13
N ASN A 48 3.38 -0.49 -1.81
CA ASN A 48 4.44 0.29 -1.18
C ASN A 48 3.90 1.20 -0.07
N MET A 49 2.68 1.72 -0.23
CA MET A 49 2.01 2.50 0.80
C MET A 49 1.65 1.64 2.02
N ALA A 50 1.11 0.44 1.81
CA ALA A 50 0.82 -0.52 2.88
C ALA A 50 2.11 -0.90 3.64
N ALA A 51 3.22 -1.15 2.93
CA ALA A 51 4.51 -1.41 3.57
C ALA A 51 5.01 -0.22 4.42
N ALA A 52 4.88 1.01 3.92
CA ALA A 52 5.21 2.21 4.70
C ALA A 52 4.30 2.39 5.92
N GLN A 53 3.00 2.13 5.77
CA GLN A 53 2.03 2.16 6.88
C GLN A 53 2.35 1.10 7.94
N LEU A 54 2.75 -0.11 7.54
CA LEU A 54 3.20 -1.16 8.45
C LEU A 54 4.43 -0.72 9.27
N LYS A 55 5.37 0.01 8.67
CA LYS A 55 6.56 0.52 9.37
C LYS A 55 6.25 1.53 10.47
N ILE A 56 5.19 2.32 10.31
CA ILE A 56 4.71 3.25 11.33
C ILE A 56 3.61 2.65 12.22
N LYS A 57 3.42 1.32 12.16
CA LYS A 57 2.34 0.60 12.86
C LYS A 57 0.93 1.11 12.53
N ALA A 58 0.71 1.74 11.38
CA ALA A 58 -0.61 2.18 10.94
C ALA A 58 -1.39 1.02 10.30
N TYR A 59 -1.67 -0.02 11.09
CA TYR A 59 -2.27 -1.29 10.64
C TYR A 59 -3.64 -1.10 9.96
N SER A 60 -4.52 -0.28 10.54
CA SER A 60 -5.84 0.00 9.98
C SER A 60 -5.76 0.72 8.62
N ALA A 61 -4.74 1.55 8.42
CA ALA A 61 -4.53 2.22 7.15
C ALA A 61 -3.94 1.25 6.11
N ALA A 62 -3.02 0.37 6.54
CA ALA A 62 -2.45 -0.67 5.70
C ALA A 62 -3.52 -1.66 5.21
N GLU A 63 -4.47 -2.04 6.05
CA GLU A 63 -5.57 -2.95 5.68
C GLU A 63 -6.45 -2.34 4.59
N LYS A 64 -6.79 -1.04 4.74
CA LYS A 64 -7.54 -0.30 3.72
C LYS A 64 -6.77 -0.25 2.40
N SER A 65 -5.47 0.00 2.45
CA SER A 65 -4.61 0.03 1.26
C SER A 65 -4.61 -1.32 0.53
N CYS A 66 -4.47 -2.43 1.26
CA CYS A 66 -4.54 -3.78 0.69
C CYS A 66 -5.93 -4.07 0.09
N SER A 67 -7.00 -3.65 0.77
CA SER A 67 -8.38 -3.81 0.28
C SER A 67 -8.66 -3.02 -0.99
N GLN A 68 -7.97 -1.89 -1.21
CA GLN A 68 -8.10 -1.10 -2.43
C GLN A 68 -7.47 -1.81 -3.65
N VAL A 69 -6.36 -2.52 -3.46
CA VAL A 69 -5.75 -3.33 -4.53
C VAL A 69 -6.73 -4.39 -5.03
N LEU A 70 -7.36 -5.11 -4.09
CA LEU A 70 -8.36 -6.13 -4.39
C LEU A 70 -9.64 -5.58 -5.04
N GLN A 71 -9.98 -4.30 -4.80
CA GLN A 71 -11.12 -3.64 -5.45
C GLN A 71 -10.82 -3.22 -6.89
N VAL A 72 -9.59 -2.80 -7.18
CA VAL A 72 -9.19 -2.38 -8.53
C VAL A 72 -9.05 -3.59 -9.44
N ASP A 73 -8.48 -4.68 -8.93
CA ASP A 73 -8.34 -5.90 -9.70
C ASP A 73 -8.63 -7.14 -8.83
N PRO A 74 -9.89 -7.59 -8.78
CA PRO A 74 -10.29 -8.77 -8.01
C PRO A 74 -9.80 -10.08 -8.64
N GLU A 75 -9.42 -10.09 -9.93
CA GLU A 75 -8.91 -11.26 -10.66
C GLU A 75 -7.38 -11.27 -10.78
N ASN A 76 -6.68 -10.26 -10.27
CA ASN A 76 -5.23 -10.26 -10.21
C ASN A 76 -4.75 -11.26 -9.16
N VAL A 77 -4.73 -12.52 -9.58
CA VAL A 77 -4.23 -13.67 -8.84
C VAL A 77 -2.76 -13.47 -8.42
N LEU A 78 -1.99 -12.59 -9.08
CA LEU A 78 -0.63 -12.19 -8.69
C LEU A 78 -0.63 -11.18 -7.51
N ALA A 79 -1.57 -10.23 -7.48
CA ALA A 79 -1.74 -9.30 -6.35
C ALA A 79 -2.37 -9.98 -5.13
N GLY A 80 -3.29 -10.92 -5.33
CA GLY A 80 -3.87 -11.78 -4.29
C GLY A 80 -2.84 -12.72 -3.67
N LYS A 81 -2.21 -13.60 -4.47
CA LYS A 81 -1.46 -14.75 -3.96
C LYS A 81 -0.13 -14.45 -3.24
N GLY A 82 0.43 -13.26 -3.40
CA GLY A 82 1.82 -13.01 -3.01
C GLY A 82 1.99 -11.96 -1.93
N GLU A 83 1.69 -10.71 -2.25
CA GLU A 83 2.11 -9.58 -1.42
C GLU A 83 0.98 -9.01 -0.57
N THR A 84 -0.26 -9.00 -1.10
CA THR A 84 -1.42 -8.45 -0.39
C THR A 84 -1.92 -9.41 0.69
N GLU A 85 -2.03 -10.71 0.41
CA GLU A 85 -2.33 -11.71 1.44
C GLU A 85 -1.26 -11.72 2.54
N ASN A 86 0.03 -11.66 2.16
CA ASN A 86 1.11 -11.57 3.15
C ASN A 86 1.03 -10.28 3.98
N ALA A 87 0.70 -9.14 3.37
CA ALA A 87 0.48 -7.90 4.10
C ALA A 87 -0.73 -8.00 5.04
N LEU A 88 -1.86 -8.55 4.60
CA LEU A 88 -3.07 -8.73 5.42
C LEU A 88 -2.84 -9.71 6.58
N VAL A 89 -2.14 -10.81 6.34
CA VAL A 89 -1.73 -11.76 7.39
C VAL A 89 -0.78 -11.08 8.37
N TYR A 90 0.18 -10.29 7.89
CA TYR A 90 1.09 -9.54 8.74
C TYR A 90 0.36 -8.49 9.58
N ILE A 91 -0.61 -7.77 8.99
CA ILE A 91 -1.48 -6.81 9.68
C ILE A 91 -2.29 -7.51 10.78
N LYS A 92 -2.96 -8.62 10.46
CA LYS A 92 -3.72 -9.41 11.45
C LYS A 92 -2.84 -9.89 12.59
N LYS A 93 -1.63 -10.37 12.26
CA LYS A 93 -0.69 -10.86 13.27
C LYS A 93 -0.15 -9.73 14.13
N ALA A 94 0.10 -8.57 13.55
CA ALA A 94 0.55 -7.38 14.27
C ALA A 94 -0.55 -6.82 15.19
N ASP A 95 -1.81 -6.83 14.74
CA ASP A 95 -2.99 -6.44 15.54
C ASP A 95 -3.19 -7.38 16.74
N GLN A 96 -2.99 -8.69 16.56
CA GLN A 96 -3.02 -9.67 17.66
C GLN A 96 -1.88 -9.49 18.67
N LEU A 97 -0.72 -9.03 18.22
CA LEU A 97 0.45 -8.81 19.08
C LEU A 97 0.40 -7.45 19.81
N ASP A 98 -0.32 -6.47 19.26
CA ASP A 98 -0.46 -5.12 19.82
C ASP A 98 -1.92 -4.64 19.70
N PRO A 99 -2.85 -5.18 20.51
CA PRO A 99 -4.27 -4.83 20.47
C PRO A 99 -4.57 -3.39 20.95
N GLY A 100 -3.55 -2.65 21.41
CA GLY A 100 -3.63 -1.27 21.89
C GLY A 100 -3.56 -0.21 20.78
N ASN A 101 -3.31 -0.61 19.53
CA ASN A 101 -3.16 0.30 18.40
C ASN A 101 -4.49 0.75 17.76
N LYS A 102 -5.62 0.53 18.44
CA LYS A 102 -6.90 1.18 18.15
C LYS A 102 -6.92 2.55 18.83
N VAL A 103 -6.28 3.55 18.23
CA VAL A 103 -6.47 4.96 18.62
C VAL A 103 -6.83 5.78 17.39
#